data_AF-A0A1D3L4I1-F1
#
_entry.id   AF-A0A1D3L4I1-F1
#
_cell.length_a   1.000
_cell.length_b   1.000
_cell.length_c   1.000
_cell.angle_alpha   90.00
_cell.angle_beta   90.00
_cell.angle_gamma   90.00
#
_symmetry.space_group_name_H-M   'P 1'
#
loop_
_entity.id
_entity.type
_entity.pdbx_description
1 polymer ?
#
loop_
_entity_poly.entity_id
_entity_poly.type
_entity_poly.pdbx_seq_one_letter_code
_entity_poly.pdbx_strand_id
1 'polypeptide(L)'
;MEISVEQCRENDRIKEIISKSGLPIKYIKLLLRISDAIYINAVNYNVSIEDSTVTILLISSKPENKMGQFNTIPLNNIFYRLTQMSKENSEVKTLCEVEDGLLKVTVHIHAH
;
A
#
# COMPACT_ATOMS: atom_id res chain seq x y z
N MET A 1 0.88 -13.47 1.63
CA MET A 1 1.59 -12.98 0.43
C MET A 1 3.08 -13.18 0.65
N GLU A 2 3.83 -13.67 -0.35
CA GLU A 2 5.30 -13.74 -0.26
C GLU A 2 5.94 -12.36 -0.51
N ILE A 3 7.03 -12.05 0.19
CA ILE A 3 7.74 -10.78 0.04
C ILE A 3 8.56 -10.79 -1.26
N SER A 4 8.29 -9.82 -2.14
CA SER A 4 9.06 -9.55 -3.36
C SER A 4 10.14 -8.50 -3.10
N VAL A 5 11.41 -8.91 -3.14
CA VAL A 5 12.57 -8.01 -3.02
C VAL A 5 12.63 -7.01 -4.19
N GLU A 6 12.20 -7.41 -5.38
CA GLU A 6 12.17 -6.56 -6.58
C GLU A 6 11.24 -5.35 -6.36
N GLN A 7 10.00 -5.59 -5.91
CA GLN A 7 9.06 -4.52 -5.60
C GLN A 7 9.59 -3.57 -4.52
N CYS A 8 10.27 -4.08 -3.49
CA CYS A 8 10.88 -3.25 -2.44
C CYS A 8 11.96 -2.30 -2.96
N ARG A 9 12.66 -2.70 -4.03
CA ARG A 9 13.74 -1.92 -4.65
C ARG A 9 13.21 -0.96 -5.71
N GLU A 10 12.20 -1.38 -6.46
CA GLU A 10 11.72 -0.71 -7.65
C GLU A 10 10.26 -0.29 -7.49
N ASN A 11 10.05 0.95 -7.05
CA ASN A 11 8.70 1.50 -6.90
C ASN A 11 7.95 1.54 -8.25
N ASP A 12 8.65 1.67 -9.37
CA ASP A 12 8.05 1.62 -10.70
C ASP A 12 7.42 0.25 -11.00
N ARG A 13 7.97 -0.83 -10.43
CA ARG A 13 7.38 -2.17 -10.55
C ARG A 13 6.03 -2.25 -9.83
N ILE A 14 5.92 -1.64 -8.65
CA ILE A 14 4.67 -1.53 -7.91
C ILE A 14 3.64 -0.72 -8.70
N LYS A 15 4.06 0.41 -9.29
CA LYS A 15 3.20 1.24 -10.14
C LYS A 15 2.71 0.49 -11.37
N GLU A 16 3.56 -0.35 -11.95
CA GLU A 16 3.19 -1.21 -13.09
C GLU A 16 2.11 -2.23 -12.69
N ILE A 17 2.27 -2.90 -11.54
CA ILE A 17 1.26 -3.82 -10.99
C ILE A 17 -0.08 -3.11 -10.82
N ILE A 18 -0.08 -1.93 -10.18
CA ILE A 18 -1.28 -1.13 -9.96
C ILE A 18 -1.92 -0.72 -11.30
N SER A 19 -1.13 -0.28 -12.26
CA SER A 19 -1.62 0.22 -13.55
C SER A 19 -2.19 -0.88 -14.46
N LYS A 20 -1.71 -2.12 -14.31
CA LYS A 20 -2.17 -3.29 -15.08
C LYS A 20 -3.23 -4.14 -14.36
N SER A 21 -3.73 -3.68 -13.21
CA SER A 21 -4.63 -4.44 -12.33
C SER A 21 -6.04 -4.71 -12.87
N GLY A 22 -6.44 -4.10 -13.98
CA GLY A 22 -7.82 -4.20 -14.50
C GLY A 22 -8.87 -3.44 -13.68
N LEU A 23 -8.47 -2.78 -12.58
CA LEU A 23 -9.36 -1.94 -11.78
C LEU A 23 -9.83 -0.70 -12.57
N PRO A 24 -11.01 -0.14 -12.24
CA PRO A 24 -11.42 1.15 -12.80
C PRO A 24 -10.36 2.24 -12.60
N ILE A 25 -10.19 3.10 -13.62
CA ILE A 25 -9.15 4.14 -13.67
C ILE A 25 -9.15 5.03 -12.42
N LYS A 26 -10.34 5.30 -11.84
CA LYS A 26 -10.48 6.04 -10.58
C LYS A 26 -9.63 5.41 -9.46
N TYR A 27 -9.74 4.10 -9.26
CA TYR A 27 -9.05 3.39 -8.19
C TYR A 27 -7.57 3.18 -8.50
N ILE A 28 -7.20 2.95 -9.75
CA ILE A 28 -5.79 2.94 -10.18
C ILE A 28 -5.11 4.25 -9.75
N LYS A 29 -5.73 5.41 -10.03
CA LYS A 29 -5.18 6.71 -9.64
C LYS A 29 -5.07 6.88 -8.12
N LEU A 30 -6.03 6.38 -7.35
CA LEU A 30 -5.98 6.42 -5.89
C LEU A 30 -4.83 5.57 -5.35
N LEU A 31 -4.70 4.34 -5.83
CA LEU A 31 -3.64 3.42 -5.42
C LEU A 31 -2.24 3.95 -5.78
N LEU A 32 -2.08 4.56 -6.96
CA LEU A 32 -0.82 5.20 -7.34
C LEU A 32 -0.44 6.34 -6.38
N ARG A 33 -1.41 7.13 -5.90
CA ARG A 33 -1.15 8.18 -4.89
C ARG A 33 -0.73 7.60 -3.54
N ILE A 34 -1.30 6.45 -3.14
CA ILE A 34 -0.89 5.74 -1.93
C ILE A 34 0.52 5.18 -2.09
N SER A 35 0.82 4.56 -3.24
CA SER A 35 2.15 4.08 -3.60
C SER A 35 3.20 5.19 -3.53
N ASP A 36 2.92 6.36 -4.11
CA ASP A 36 3.80 7.54 -4.02
C ASP A 36 3.99 8.01 -2.57
N ALA A 37 2.91 8.04 -1.77
CA ALA A 37 3.00 8.42 -0.36
C ALA A 37 3.88 7.46 0.44
N ILE A 38 3.79 6.15 0.21
CA ILE A 38 4.62 5.15 0.89
C ILE A 38 6.09 5.32 0.46
N TYR A 39 6.33 5.50 -0.84
CA TYR A 39 7.68 5.67 -1.39
C TYR A 39 8.37 6.93 -0.86
N ILE A 40 7.71 8.08 -0.86
CA ILE A 40 8.26 9.36 -0.36
C ILE A 40 8.54 9.28 1.14
N ASN A 41 7.75 8.51 1.89
CA ASN A 41 7.98 8.26 3.31
C ASN A 41 9.03 7.16 3.57
N ALA A 42 9.72 6.70 2.53
CA ALA A 42 10.85 5.77 2.60
C ALA A 42 10.52 4.47 3.34
N VAL A 43 9.34 3.90 3.08
CA VAL A 43 8.92 2.58 3.60
C VAL A 43 9.02 1.54 2.49
N ASN A 44 9.66 0.40 2.77
CA ASN A 44 9.66 -0.76 1.89
C ASN A 44 8.30 -1.45 1.97
N TYR A 45 7.75 -1.82 0.84
CA TYR A 45 6.43 -2.43 0.77
C TYR A 45 6.26 -3.27 -0.48
N ASN A 46 5.28 -4.15 -0.45
CA ASN A 46 4.80 -4.89 -1.61
C ASN A 46 3.31 -4.66 -1.80
N VAL A 47 2.85 -4.88 -3.03
CA VAL A 47 1.45 -4.82 -3.41
C VAL A 47 1.06 -6.09 -4.15
N SER A 48 -0.07 -6.68 -3.77
CA SER A 48 -0.81 -7.62 -4.60
C SER A 48 -2.22 -7.11 -4.84
N ILE A 49 -2.78 -7.48 -5.99
CA ILE A 49 -4.15 -7.12 -6.38
C ILE A 49 -4.83 -8.38 -6.87
N GLU A 50 -5.89 -8.77 -6.20
CA GLU A 50 -6.72 -9.93 -6.52
C GLU A 50 -8.18 -9.46 -6.57
N ASP A 51 -8.78 -9.57 -7.75
CA ASP A 51 -10.11 -9.03 -8.06
C ASP A 51 -10.26 -7.56 -7.64
N SER A 52 -11.05 -7.30 -6.60
CA SER A 52 -11.29 -5.96 -6.05
C SER A 52 -10.67 -5.74 -4.66
N THR A 53 -9.71 -6.59 -4.30
CA THR A 53 -8.95 -6.51 -3.05
C THR A 53 -7.49 -6.21 -3.36
N VAL A 54 -7.01 -5.09 -2.81
CA VAL A 54 -5.60 -4.71 -2.87
C VAL A 54 -4.99 -4.98 -1.51
N THR A 55 -3.90 -5.74 -1.48
CA THR A 55 -3.10 -5.95 -0.27
C THR A 55 -1.80 -5.18 -0.39
N ILE A 56 -1.55 -4.29 0.56
CA ILE A 56 -0.31 -3.52 0.70
C ILE A 56 0.39 -4.02 1.95
N LEU A 57 1.53 -4.68 1.80
CA LEU A 57 2.33 -5.15 2.94
C LEU A 57 3.47 -4.18 3.18
N LEU A 58 3.42 -3.43 4.27
CA LEU A 58 4.53 -2.61 4.72
C LEU A 58 5.53 -3.50 5.46
N ILE A 59 6.80 -3.40 5.10
CA ILE A 59 7.84 -4.34 5.52
C ILE A 59 8.81 -3.71 6.51
N SER A 60 9.31 -2.50 6.22
CA SER A 60 10.26 -1.80 7.08
C SER A 60 10.42 -0.33 6.67
N SER A 61 10.85 0.53 7.59
CA SER A 61 11.36 1.87 7.25
C SER A 61 12.83 1.85 6.83
N LYS A 62 13.16 2.75 5.89
CA LYS A 62 14.55 3.15 5.56
C LYS A 62 15.02 4.24 6.55
N PRO A 63 16.34 4.41 6.74
CA PRO A 63 17.43 3.63 6.14
C PRO A 63 17.75 2.31 6.87
N GLU A 64 17.16 2.05 8.03
CA GLU A 64 17.52 0.90 8.87
C GLU A 64 17.16 -0.43 8.21
N ASN A 65 16.07 -0.47 7.43
CA ASN A 65 15.56 -1.66 6.73
C ASN A 65 15.37 -2.88 7.66
N LYS A 66 15.12 -2.64 8.95
CA LYS A 66 14.82 -3.70 9.91
C LYS A 66 13.38 -4.15 9.71
N MET A 67 13.20 -5.40 9.31
CA MET A 67 11.89 -5.99 9.07
C MET A 67 10.97 -5.85 10.29
N GLY A 68 9.73 -5.42 10.06
CA GLY A 68 8.74 -5.16 11.12
C GLY A 68 8.97 -3.90 11.94
N GLN A 69 10.01 -3.10 11.63
CA GLN A 69 10.27 -1.84 12.31
C GLN A 69 9.91 -0.65 11.42
N PHE A 70 9.13 0.26 11.98
CA PHE A 70 8.62 1.44 11.28
C PHE A 70 8.91 2.70 12.08
N ASN A 71 9.40 3.72 11.38
CA ASN A 71 9.52 5.06 11.91
C ASN A 71 8.12 5.68 12.01
N THR A 72 7.83 6.31 13.15
CA THR A 72 6.48 6.79 13.48
C THR A 72 5.97 7.86 12.51
N ILE A 73 6.83 8.79 12.09
CA ILE A 73 6.47 9.88 11.16
C ILE A 73 6.06 9.32 9.78
N PRO A 74 6.89 8.51 9.09
CA PRO A 74 6.49 7.80 7.87
C PRO A 74 5.16 7.06 7.98
N LEU A 75 5.02 6.27 9.04
CA LEU A 75 3.84 5.42 9.22
C LEU A 75 2.57 6.26 9.42
N ASN A 76 2.64 7.31 10.24
CA ASN A 76 1.54 8.23 10.46
C ASN A 76 1.12 8.94 9.16
N ASN A 77 2.07 9.37 8.33
CA ASN A 77 1.78 10.00 7.05
C ASN A 77 1.03 9.05 6.09
N ILE A 78 1.45 7.77 6.04
CA ILE A 78 0.81 6.74 5.23
C ILE A 78 -0.63 6.48 5.73
N PHE A 79 -0.82 6.27 7.04
CA PHE A 79 -2.14 6.04 7.62
C PHE A 79 -3.08 7.24 7.47
N TYR A 80 -2.55 8.46 7.57
CA TYR A 80 -3.32 9.66 7.30
C TYR A 80 -3.85 9.66 5.86
N ARG A 81 -3.01 9.31 4.86
CA ARG A 81 -3.44 9.23 3.45
C ARG A 81 -4.49 8.14 3.21
N LEU A 82 -4.33 6.97 3.81
CA LEU A 82 -5.34 5.89 3.75
C LEU A 82 -6.68 6.32 4.37
N THR A 83 -6.63 7.08 5.46
CA THR A 83 -7.82 7.65 6.10
C THR A 83 -8.53 8.63 5.17
N GLN A 84 -7.79 9.56 4.53
CA GLN A 84 -8.39 10.51 3.58
C GLN A 84 -9.01 9.79 2.39
N MET A 85 -8.32 8.78 1.83
CA MET A 85 -8.84 7.97 0.73
C MET A 85 -10.19 7.33 1.07
N SER A 86 -10.32 6.75 2.26
CA SER A 86 -11.57 6.11 2.72
C SER A 86 -12.68 7.12 3.00
N LYS A 87 -12.34 8.34 3.45
CA LYS A 87 -13.33 9.41 3.68
C LYS A 87 -13.87 10.01 2.38
N GLU A 88 -13.01 10.19 1.38
CA GLU A 88 -13.36 10.78 0.09
C GLU A 88 -14.05 9.79 -0.86
N ASN A 89 -13.97 8.48 -0.57
CA ASN A 89 -14.50 7.40 -1.42
C ASN A 89 -15.21 6.37 -0.51
N SER A 90 -16.51 6.56 -0.27
CA SER A 90 -17.29 5.74 0.66
C SER A 90 -17.38 4.26 0.26
N GLU A 91 -17.14 3.96 -1.00
CA GLU A 91 -17.08 2.61 -1.56
C GLU A 91 -15.74 1.90 -1.32
N VAL A 92 -14.73 2.63 -0.84
CA VAL A 92 -13.42 2.10 -0.48
C VAL A 92 -13.35 1.87 1.03
N LYS A 93 -13.10 0.63 1.43
CA LYS A 93 -12.86 0.27 2.83
C LYS A 93 -11.43 -0.16 3.02
N THR A 94 -10.81 0.28 4.11
CA THR A 94 -9.45 -0.10 4.47
C THR A 94 -9.43 -0.81 5.81
N LEU A 95 -8.60 -1.86 5.91
CA LEU A 95 -8.32 -2.60 7.13
C LEU A 95 -6.80 -2.66 7.31
N CYS A 96 -6.32 -2.55 8.55
CA CYS A 96 -4.91 -2.71 8.88
C CYS A 96 -4.78 -3.82 9.91
N GLU A 97 -3.90 -4.78 9.64
CA GLU A 97 -3.63 -5.93 10.50
C GLU A 97 -2.12 -6.11 10.65
N VAL A 98 -1.71 -6.67 11.79
CA VAL A 98 -0.33 -7.12 11.98
C VAL A 98 -0.27 -8.61 11.65
N GLU A 99 0.59 -8.99 10.70
CA GLU A 99 0.80 -10.38 10.28
C GLU A 99 2.30 -10.64 10.22
N ASP A 100 2.79 -11.64 10.97
CA ASP A 100 4.22 -11.98 11.09
C ASP A 100 5.14 -10.79 11.44
N GLY A 101 4.62 -9.87 12.26
CA GLY A 101 5.34 -8.65 12.67
C GLY A 101 5.38 -7.55 11.60
N LEU A 102 4.69 -7.73 10.48
CA LEU A 102 4.54 -6.76 9.40
C LEU A 102 3.16 -6.12 9.43
N LEU A 103 3.03 -4.96 8.78
CA LEU A 103 1.75 -4.26 8.68
C LEU A 103 1.12 -4.53 7.33
N LYS A 104 0.02 -5.28 7.33
CA LYS A 104 -0.81 -5.54 6.16
C LYS A 104 -1.96 -4.55 6.12
N VAL A 105 -2.05 -3.80 5.04
CA VAL A 105 -3.19 -2.94 4.74
C VAL A 105 -3.98 -3.56 3.60
N THR A 106 -5.23 -3.89 3.87
CA THR A 106 -6.16 -4.39 2.85
C THR A 106 -7.10 -3.27 2.44
N VAL A 107 -7.19 -3.01 1.14
CA VAL A 107 -8.12 -2.05 0.54
C VAL A 107 -9.15 -2.81 -0.27
N HIS A 108 -10.39 -2.81 0.20
CA HIS A 108 -11.54 -3.37 -0.51
C HIS A 108 -12.19 -2.29 -1.35
N ILE A 109 -12.26 -2.54 -2.66
CA ILE A 109 -12.92 -1.67 -3.62
C ILE A 109 -14.25 -2.32 -3.95
N HIS A 110 -15.36 -1.75 -3.52
CA HIS A 110 -16.66 -2.25 -3.95
C HIS A 110 -17.02 -1.60 -5.28
N ALA A 111 -16.97 -2.36 -6.38
CA ALA A 111 -17.60 -1.97 -7.63
C ALA A 111 -19.12 -2.16 -7.47
N HIS A 112 -19.88 -1.06 -7.54
CA HIS A 112 -21.33 -1.13 -7.71
C HIS A 112 -21.69 -1.49 -9.14
#